data_AF-A0A523L2T9-F1
#
_entry.id   AF-A0A523L2T9-F1
#
_cell.length_a   1.000
_cell.length_b   1.000
_cell.length_c   1.000
_cell.angle_alpha   90.00
_cell.angle_beta   90.00
_cell.angle_gamma   90.00
#
_symmetry.space_group_name_H-M   'P 1'
#
loop_
_entity.id
_entity.type
_entity.pdbx_description
1 polymer ?
#
loop_
_entity_poly.entity_id
_entity_poly.type
_entity_poly.pdbx_seq_one_letter_code
_entity_poly.pdbx_strand_id
1 'polypeptide(L)'
;MARIYWLTLLVAMVVSSALTVVYVKHESRILFAELRTVQKLQDQQVIQWGRLQLQNSTLATHSNVESKARKALKMLLPDNVQVVLLP
;
A
#
# COMPACT_ATOMS: atom_id res chain seq x y z
N MET A 1 -32.65 -42.95 -34.80
CA MET A 1 -33.05 -41.54 -34.64
C MET A 1 -32.85 -41.03 -33.21
N ALA A 2 -33.53 -41.57 -32.19
CA ALA A 2 -33.40 -41.11 -30.79
C ALA A 2 -31.96 -41.02 -30.26
N ARG A 3 -31.10 -41.99 -30.60
CA ARG A 3 -29.68 -42.00 -30.18
C ARG A 3 -28.87 -40.82 -30.72
N ILE A 4 -29.19 -40.35 -31.93
CA ILE A 4 -28.50 -39.20 -32.54
C ILE A 4 -28.86 -37.90 -31.81
N TYR A 5 -30.13 -37.74 -31.42
CA TYR A 5 -30.61 -36.55 -30.70
C TYR A 5 -29.95 -36.42 -29.32
N TRP A 6 -29.80 -37.54 -28.60
CA TRP A 6 -29.07 -37.55 -27.32
C TRP A 6 -27.60 -37.17 -27.49
N LEU A 7 -26.93 -37.67 -28.54
CA LEU A 7 -25.55 -37.29 -28.81
C LEU A 7 -25.41 -35.80 -29.15
N THR A 8 -26.30 -35.26 -29.98
CA THR A 8 -26.28 -33.82 -30.30
C THR A 8 -26.55 -32.94 -29.08
N LEU A 9 -27.45 -33.36 -28.19
CA LEU A 9 -27.74 -32.64 -26.95
C LEU A 9 -26.52 -32.61 -26.02
N LEU A 10 -25.84 -33.75 -25.85
CA LEU A 10 -24.62 -33.83 -25.04
C LEU A 10 -23.51 -32.95 -25.60
N VAL A 11 -23.30 -32.97 -26.92
CA VAL A 11 -22.31 -32.10 -27.57
C VAL A 11 -22.66 -30.63 -27.32
N ALA A 12 -23.93 -30.24 -27.48
CA ALA A 12 -24.37 -28.88 -27.22
C ALA A 12 -24.11 -28.45 -25.75
N MET A 13 -24.40 -29.31 -24.78
CA MET A 13 -24.11 -29.04 -23.35
C MET A 13 -22.62 -28.87 -23.07
N VAL A 14 -21.76 -29.72 -23.64
CA VAL A 14 -20.32 -29.63 -23.43
C VAL A 14 -19.77 -28.35 -24.05
N VAL A 15 -20.21 -28.01 -25.27
CA VAL A 15 -19.82 -26.78 -25.95
C VAL A 15 -20.28 -25.56 -25.15
N SER A 16 -21.53 -25.52 -24.72
CA SER A 16 -22.03 -24.41 -23.89
C SER A 16 -21.24 -24.26 -22.59
N SER A 17 -20.94 -25.37 -21.91
CA SER A 17 -20.12 -25.35 -20.69
C SER A 17 -18.73 -24.78 -20.95
N ALA A 18 -18.08 -25.17 -22.05
CA ALA A 18 -16.76 -24.66 -22.40
C ALA A 18 -16.79 -23.15 -22.68
N LEU A 19 -17.79 -22.68 -23.44
CA LEU A 19 -18.00 -21.26 -23.71
C LEU A 19 -18.24 -20.46 -22.42
N THR A 20 -19.10 -20.96 -21.52
CA THR A 20 -19.37 -20.30 -20.24
C THR A 20 -18.09 -20.16 -19.40
N VAL A 21 -17.27 -21.21 -19.31
CA VAL A 21 -16.01 -21.16 -18.55
C VAL A 21 -15.06 -20.12 -19.13
N VAL A 22 -14.94 -20.05 -20.46
CA VAL A 22 -14.09 -19.05 -21.14
C VAL A 22 -14.61 -17.63 -20.87
N TYR A 23 -15.93 -17.43 -20.96
CA TYR A 23 -16.56 -16.15 -20.70
C TYR A 23 -16.29 -15.66 -19.28
N VAL A 24 -16.60 -16.49 -18.27
CA VAL A 24 -16.38 -16.15 -16.86
C VAL A 24 -14.89 -15.88 -16.58
N LYS A 25 -13.98 -16.65 -17.19
CA LYS A 25 -12.54 -16.42 -17.04
C LYS A 25 -12.11 -15.09 -17.66
N HIS A 26 -12.69 -14.71 -18.79
CA HIS A 26 -12.39 -13.43 -19.43
C HIS A 26 -12.90 -12.26 -18.59
N GLU A 27 -14.15 -12.33 -18.14
CA GLU A 27 -14.76 -11.32 -17.28
C GLU A 27 -13.98 -11.16 -15.97
N SER A 28 -13.60 -12.28 -15.33
CA SER A 28 -12.76 -12.29 -14.14
C SER A 28 -11.42 -11.58 -14.35
N ARG A 29 -10.77 -11.75 -15.52
CA ARG A 29 -9.52 -11.03 -15.82
C ARG A 29 -9.73 -9.52 -15.93
N ILE A 30 -10.84 -9.07 -16.51
CA ILE A 30 -11.17 -7.65 -16.64
C ILE A 30 -11.43 -7.03 -15.27
N LEU A 31 -12.33 -7.64 -14.48
CA LEU A 31 -12.63 -7.22 -13.11
C LEU A 31 -11.38 -7.18 -12.23
N PHE A 32 -10.51 -8.18 -12.38
CA PHE A 32 -9.25 -8.22 -11.64
C PHE A 32 -8.28 -7.11 -12.08
N ALA A 33 -8.21 -6.80 -13.37
CA ALA A 33 -7.39 -5.70 -13.86
C ALA A 33 -7.88 -4.36 -13.30
N GLU A 34 -9.20 -4.13 -13.24
CA GLU A 34 -9.79 -2.93 -12.64
C GLU A 34 -9.47 -2.83 -11.14
N LEU A 35 -9.64 -3.92 -10.38
CA LEU A 35 -9.27 -3.94 -8.96
C LEU A 35 -7.79 -3.58 -8.76
N ARG A 36 -6.91 -4.10 -9.64
CA ARG A 36 -5.47 -3.86 -9.58
C ARG A 36 -5.10 -2.40 -9.84
N THR A 37 -5.86 -1.66 -10.67
CA THR A 37 -5.54 -0.24 -10.91
C THR A 37 -5.75 0.59 -9.65
N VAL A 38 -6.87 0.38 -8.95
CA VAL A 38 -7.18 1.09 -7.70
C VAL A 38 -6.20 0.71 -6.59
N GLN A 39 -5.87 -0.58 -6.45
CA GLN A 39 -4.85 -1.03 -5.49
C GLN A 39 -3.50 -0.35 -5.73
N LYS A 40 -3.07 -0.23 -6.99
CA LYS A 40 -1.80 0.42 -7.32
C LYS A 40 -1.76 1.90 -6.87
N LEU A 41 -2.88 2.61 -6.97
CA LEU A 41 -2.97 3.99 -6.48
C LEU A 41 -2.85 4.06 -4.96
N GLN A 42 -3.51 3.14 -4.25
CA GLN A 42 -3.39 3.03 -2.80
C GLN A 42 -1.94 2.73 -2.39
N ASP A 43 -1.29 1.76 -3.02
CA ASP A 43 0.10 1.39 -2.73
C ASP A 43 1.05 2.57 -2.89
N GLN A 44 0.85 3.38 -3.94
CA GLN A 44 1.65 4.59 -4.14
C GLN A 44 1.47 5.60 -3.00
N GLN A 45 0.24 5.81 -2.53
CA GLN A 45 -0.02 6.70 -1.39
C GLN A 45 0.64 6.19 -0.11
N VAL A 46 0.57 4.88 0.16
CA VAL A 46 1.22 4.26 1.32
C VAL A 46 2.74 4.47 1.29
N ILE A 47 3.36 4.32 0.11
CA ILE A 47 4.80 4.57 -0.05
C ILE A 47 5.13 6.04 0.23
N GLN A 48 4.34 6.99 -0.30
CA GLN A 48 4.57 8.41 -0.06
C GLN A 48 4.42 8.77 1.42
N TRP A 49 3.40 8.23 2.07
CA TRP A 49 3.19 8.44 3.50
C TRP A 49 4.34 7.86 4.33
N GLY A 50 4.83 6.67 4.00
CA GLY A 50 6.03 6.09 4.64
C GLY A 50 7.27 6.97 4.47
N ARG A 51 7.48 7.54 3.27
CA ARG A 51 8.57 8.51 3.03
C ARG A 51 8.41 9.76 3.90
N LEU A 52 7.20 10.31 4.00
CA LEU A 52 6.91 11.48 4.82
C LEU A 52 7.16 11.20 6.30
N GLN A 53 6.74 10.02 6.79
CA GLN A 53 6.96 9.56 8.15
C GLN A 53 8.45 9.51 8.50
N LEU A 54 9.28 8.99 7.58
CA LEU A 54 10.73 8.92 7.75
C LEU A 54 11.38 10.32 7.76
N GLN A 55 10.93 11.23 6.89
CA GLN A 55 11.38 12.63 6.88
C GLN A 55 11.03 13.33 8.20
N ASN A 56 9.79 13.19 8.68
CA ASN A 56 9.35 13.75 9.95
C ASN A 56 10.10 13.15 11.13
N SER A 57 10.34 11.84 11.12
CA SER A 57 11.14 11.19 12.15
C SER A 57 12.54 11.80 12.19
N THR A 58 13.18 12.00 11.03
CA THR A 58 14.51 12.65 10.94
C THR A 58 14.49 14.10 11.41
N LEU A 59 13.44 14.87 11.09
CA LEU A 59 13.27 16.25 11.54
C LEU A 59 12.95 16.36 13.03
N ALA A 60 12.25 15.36 13.59
CA ALA A 60 11.88 15.23 14.99
C ALA A 60 12.98 14.59 15.86
N THR A 61 13.97 13.91 15.25
CA THR A 61 15.16 13.45 15.96
C THR A 61 15.91 14.68 16.51
N HIS A 62 15.79 14.85 17.83
CA HIS A 62 16.42 15.76 18.82
C HIS A 62 17.46 16.83 18.37
N SER A 63 18.23 16.60 17.32
CA SER A 63 19.27 17.49 16.78
C SER A 63 18.76 18.88 16.36
N ASN A 64 17.51 19.01 15.89
CA ASN A 64 16.95 20.31 15.49
C ASN A 64 16.58 21.19 16.70
N VAL A 65 16.09 20.58 17.79
CA VAL A 65 15.79 21.29 19.04
C VAL A 65 17.10 21.75 19.68
N GLU A 66 18.10 20.88 19.73
CA GLU A 66 19.40 21.18 20.32
C GLU A 66 20.17 22.26 19.54
N SER A 67 20.16 22.20 18.19
CA SER A 67 20.76 23.21 17.32
C SER A 67 20.05 24.56 17.41
N LYS A 68 18.70 24.59 17.45
CA LYS A 68 17.94 25.83 17.68
C LYS A 68 18.17 26.39 19.08
N ALA A 69 18.22 25.56 20.13
CA ALA A 69 18.52 26.02 21.49
C ALA A 69 19.93 26.61 21.59
N ARG A 70 20.93 25.96 20.97
CA ARG A 70 22.32 26.45 20.97
C ARG A 70 22.50 27.73 20.15
N LYS A 71 21.85 27.85 18.98
CA LYS A 71 22.01 29.00 18.07
C LYS A 71 21.07 30.18 18.37
N ALA A 72 19.79 29.91 18.67
CA ALA A 72 18.80 30.96 18.90
C ALA A 72 18.72 31.40 20.38
N LEU A 73 18.93 30.47 21.33
CA LEU A 73 18.94 30.80 22.77
C LEU A 73 20.35 30.96 23.36
N LYS A 74 21.42 30.83 22.56
CA LYS A 74 22.83 30.87 23.04
C LYS A 74 23.09 29.95 24.25
N MET A 75 22.38 28.82 24.35
CA MET A 75 22.65 27.84 25.40
C MET A 75 24.02 27.19 25.17
N LEU A 76 24.96 27.48 26.07
CA LEU A 76 26.27 26.82 26.15
C LEU A 76 26.12 25.54 26.97
N LEU A 77 26.75 24.45 26.53
CA LEU A 77 26.87 23.25 27.34
C LEU A 77 27.84 23.58 28.49
N PRO A 78 27.42 23.54 29.76
CA PRO A 78 28.31 23.89 30.86
C PRO A 78 29.43 22.84 30.96
N ASP A 79 30.69 23.30 30.93
CA ASP A 79 31.90 22.45 31.01
C ASP A 79 31.97 21.66 32.32
N ASN A 80 31.21 22.06 33.33
CA ASN A 80 31.13 21.41 34.62
C ASN A 80 29.66 21.37 35.01
N VAL A 81 29.13 20.19 35.33
CA VAL A 81 27.76 20.02 35.84
C VAL A 81 27.63 20.82 37.15
N GLN A 82 27.23 22.09 37.06
CA GLN A 82 26.78 22.87 38.21
C GLN A 82 25.31 22.54 38.43
N VAL A 83 25.09 21.59 39.33
CA VAL A 83 23.78 21.36 39.94
C VAL A 83 23.48 22.58 40.82
N VAL A 84 22.69 23.52 40.30
CA VAL A 84 22.10 24.57 41.12
C VAL A 84 20.89 23.95 41.82
N LEU A 85 21.06 23.64 43.11
CA LEU A 85 19.94 23.35 44.00
C LEU A 85 19.14 24.64 44.16
N LEU A 86 17.93 24.65 43.60
CA LEU A 86 16.94 25.69 43.89
C LEU A 86 16.36 25.44 45.29
N PRO A 87 16.22 26.50 46.12
CA PRO A 87 15.66 26.40 47.47
C PRO A 87 14.17 26.00 47.49
#